data_AF-A0AAW1IK14-F1
#
_entry.id   AF-A0AAW1IK14-F1
#
_cell.length_a   1.000
_cell.length_b   1.000
_cell.length_c   1.000
_cell.angle_alpha   90.00
_cell.angle_beta   90.00
_cell.angle_gamma   90.00
#
_symmetry.space_group_name_H-M   'P 1'
#
loop_
_entity.id
_entity.type
_entity.pdbx_description
1 polymer ?
#
loop_
_entity_poly.entity_id
_entity_poly.type
_entity_poly.pdbx_seq_one_letter_code
_entity_poly.pdbx_strand_id
1 'polypeptide(L)'
;MGFRNFEVGRAYHLQIIDNSAEDTTFDFEDFSSSISVRKVVVNIVDDKISVLVLYNYGEIAIWNLGDDSWKIIEIGEKKENQFDDVICYHGNFFAVDRRGRLVMINTTTYELEEVVKSMEDYHGLLKYIYLVESNYKLYMVDKIVNPMPVNYYDEEEKEWVFDKTSVGKPLGFNVYALNVKQKCWERVKSLGNNVLFVSRDATFSVCAESLGWSKGNCVFFEGLTGYDDEADMRFGLNAGVYTLEDGDVETFGSVSSRWTDVVHQISSHQQVLELSLKIRVTCSSGHRSPYFNLSEWGS
;
A
#
# COMPACT_ATOMS: atom_id res chain seq x y z
N MET A 1 14.79 -9.55 -28.78
CA MET A 1 14.14 -8.22 -28.84
C MET A 1 14.61 -7.44 -27.63
N GLY A 2 15.17 -6.25 -27.82
CA GLY A 2 15.65 -5.42 -26.71
C GLY A 2 14.47 -4.71 -26.06
N PHE A 3 14.29 -4.92 -24.76
CA PHE A 3 13.31 -4.19 -23.97
C PHE A 3 13.86 -2.78 -23.69
N ARG A 4 13.02 -1.75 -23.86
CA ARG A 4 13.35 -0.39 -23.41
C ARG A 4 13.07 -0.34 -21.90
N ASN A 5 13.99 0.22 -21.12
CA ASN A 5 13.75 0.50 -19.71
C ASN A 5 12.63 1.54 -19.61
N PHE A 6 11.43 1.12 -19.22
CA PHE A 6 10.30 1.99 -18.95
C PHE A 6 10.09 2.06 -17.43
N GLU A 7 9.98 3.26 -16.89
CA GLU A 7 9.49 3.49 -15.52
C GLU A 7 8.00 3.13 -15.50
N VAL A 8 7.62 2.10 -14.75
CA VAL A 8 6.22 1.64 -14.63
C VAL A 8 5.55 2.11 -13.34
N GLY A 9 6.33 2.62 -12.39
CA GLY A 9 5.84 3.14 -11.12
C GLY A 9 6.97 3.66 -10.22
N ARG A 10 6.58 4.34 -9.14
CA ARG A 10 7.47 4.81 -8.08
C ARG A 10 7.06 4.19 -6.77
N ALA A 11 8.03 3.63 -6.06
CA ALA A 11 7.87 3.20 -4.68
C ALA A 11 8.84 4.02 -3.83
N TYR A 12 8.35 4.51 -2.69
CA TYR A 12 9.14 5.30 -1.77
C TYR A 12 9.31 4.54 -0.47
N HIS A 13 10.55 4.45 0.00
CA HIS A 13 10.87 3.90 1.30
C HIS A 13 11.37 5.02 2.22
N LEU A 14 10.85 5.06 3.44
CA LEU A 14 11.29 6.00 4.47
C LEU A 14 12.47 5.38 5.23
N GLN A 15 13.67 5.94 5.06
CA GLN A 15 14.80 5.54 5.88
C GLN A 15 14.91 6.47 7.11
N ILE A 16 14.68 5.90 8.30
CA ILE A 16 14.90 6.59 9.57
C ILE A 16 16.40 6.56 9.89
N ILE A 17 17.01 7.73 10.11
CA ILE A 17 18.43 7.87 10.44
C ILE A 17 18.54 8.43 11.86
N ASP A 18 19.05 7.63 12.80
CA ASP A 18 19.43 8.10 14.14
C ASP A 18 20.80 8.79 14.10
N ASN A 19 20.92 9.92 14.79
CA ASN A 19 22.16 10.67 14.96
C ASN A 19 22.35 11.05 16.45
N SER A 20 22.06 10.13 17.36
CA SER A 20 22.48 10.23 18.76
C SER A 20 24.02 10.13 18.85
N ALA A 21 24.68 11.28 18.69
CA ALA A 21 26.12 11.43 18.94
C ALA A 21 26.46 11.64 20.42
N GLU A 22 25.49 11.54 21.33
CA GLU A 22 25.71 11.67 22.77
C GLU A 22 25.00 10.55 23.52
N ASP A 23 25.78 9.89 24.40
CA ASP A 23 25.49 8.76 25.29
C ASP A 23 24.13 8.88 26.03
N THR A 24 23.04 8.61 25.32
CA THR A 24 21.81 8.14 25.92
C THR A 24 21.37 6.92 25.14
N THR A 25 21.22 5.81 25.84
CA THR A 25 20.72 4.54 25.32
C THR A 25 19.26 4.71 24.90
N PHE A 26 19.03 5.37 23.78
CA PHE A 26 17.76 5.34 23.09
C PHE A 26 17.72 4.04 22.31
N ASP A 27 16.84 3.13 22.73
CA ASP A 27 16.74 1.82 22.10
C ASP A 27 15.99 1.96 20.77
N PHE A 28 16.76 2.13 19.70
CA PHE A 28 16.28 2.31 18.33
C PHE A 28 15.45 1.11 17.85
N GLU A 29 15.76 -0.09 18.33
CA GLU A 29 14.94 -1.29 18.05
C GLU A 29 13.53 -1.12 18.63
N ASP A 30 13.39 -0.54 19.83
CA ASP A 30 12.12 -0.29 20.52
C ASP A 30 11.28 0.84 19.90
N PHE A 31 11.92 1.84 19.28
CA PHE A 31 11.21 2.89 18.51
C PHE A 31 10.77 2.37 17.13
N SER A 32 11.67 1.68 16.41
CA SER A 32 11.35 1.09 15.09
C SER A 32 10.30 -0.02 15.20
N SER A 33 10.23 -0.72 16.34
CA SER A 33 9.19 -1.72 16.61
C SER A 33 7.82 -1.11 16.91
N SER A 34 7.74 0.19 17.24
CA SER A 34 6.50 0.87 17.62
C SER A 34 5.72 1.51 16.46
N ILE A 35 6.38 1.75 15.32
CA ILE A 35 5.76 2.37 14.13
C ILE A 35 6.07 1.53 12.89
N SER A 36 5.06 0.81 12.39
CA SER A 36 5.13 0.07 11.14
C SER A 36 4.69 0.97 9.98
N VAL A 37 5.64 1.53 9.22
CA VAL A 37 5.34 2.28 8.00
C VAL A 37 4.85 1.30 6.93
N ARG A 38 3.66 1.53 6.38
CA ARG A 38 3.04 0.69 5.37
C ARG A 38 3.22 1.21 3.96
N LYS A 39 3.08 2.53 3.76
CA LYS A 39 3.22 3.14 2.43
C LYS A 39 3.62 4.60 2.53
N VAL A 40 4.45 5.04 1.60
CA VAL A 40 4.90 6.42 1.48
C VAL A 40 4.56 6.93 0.09
N VAL A 41 3.91 8.09 0.02
CA VAL A 41 3.60 8.75 -1.26
C VAL A 41 4.10 10.20 -1.21
N VAL A 42 4.68 10.63 -2.32
CA VAL A 42 5.35 11.93 -2.43
C VAL A 42 4.67 12.75 -3.50
N ASN A 43 4.40 14.01 -3.19
CA ASN A 43 3.91 15.00 -4.11
C ASN A 43 5.00 16.05 -4.34
N ILE A 44 5.33 16.33 -5.60
CA ILE A 44 6.33 17.34 -5.98
C ILE A 44 5.66 18.28 -6.98
N VAL A 45 5.37 19.52 -6.56
CA VAL A 45 4.74 20.55 -7.39
C VAL A 45 5.49 21.86 -7.19
N ASP A 46 6.01 22.45 -8.26
CA ASP A 46 6.73 23.73 -8.25
C ASP A 46 7.80 23.82 -7.13
N ASP A 47 8.68 22.81 -7.07
CA ASP A 47 9.74 22.63 -6.06
C ASP A 47 9.25 22.46 -4.61
N LYS A 48 7.94 22.41 -4.37
CA LYS A 48 7.37 22.02 -3.07
C LYS A 48 7.28 20.52 -3.00
N ILE A 49 7.87 19.94 -1.96
CA ILE A 49 7.78 18.52 -1.66
C ILE A 49 6.85 18.35 -0.48
N SER A 50 5.84 17.51 -0.64
CA SER A 50 5.02 16.99 0.45
C SER A 50 5.15 15.48 0.47
N VAL A 51 5.18 14.89 1.66
CA VAL A 51 5.28 13.46 1.89
C VAL A 51 4.12 13.06 2.78
N LEU A 52 3.36 12.05 2.35
CA LEU A 52 2.31 11.43 3.13
C LEU A 52 2.73 10.00 3.44
N VAL A 53 2.58 9.62 4.70
CA VAL A 53 2.88 8.27 5.19
C VAL A 53 1.60 7.65 5.73
N LEU A 54 1.34 6.42 5.32
CA LEU A 54 0.40 5.50 5.95
C LEU A 54 1.19 4.57 6.87
N TYR A 55 0.79 4.48 8.14
CA TYR A 55 1.50 3.69 9.14
C TYR A 55 0.54 2.94 10.06
N ASN A 56 1.08 1.98 10.80
CA ASN A 56 0.39 1.13 11.76
C ASN A 56 -0.91 0.53 11.18
N TYR A 57 -2.05 0.81 11.80
CA TYR A 57 -3.31 0.18 11.45
C TYR A 57 -4.15 1.01 10.48
N GLY A 58 -3.61 2.14 10.00
CA GLY A 58 -4.26 2.99 9.01
C GLY A 58 -4.22 4.48 9.34
N GLU A 59 -3.36 4.87 10.27
CA GLU A 59 -3.06 6.25 10.59
C GLU A 59 -2.23 6.91 9.49
N ILE A 60 -2.37 8.22 9.33
CA ILE A 60 -1.65 8.99 8.31
C ILE A 60 -0.98 10.23 8.89
N ALA A 61 0.19 10.56 8.35
CA ALA A 61 0.95 11.76 8.72
C ALA A 61 1.51 12.44 7.47
N ILE A 62 1.52 13.78 7.49
CA ILE A 62 2.10 14.62 6.43
C ILE A 62 3.34 15.32 6.92
N TRP A 63 4.31 15.45 6.02
CA TRP A 63 5.42 16.36 6.17
C TRP A 63 5.61 17.16 4.88
N ASN A 64 5.70 18.48 4.98
CA ASN A 64 6.08 19.34 3.87
C ASN A 64 7.53 19.78 4.00
N LEU A 65 8.20 20.00 2.88
CA LEU A 65 9.54 20.58 2.86
C LEU A 65 9.56 21.92 3.60
N GLY A 66 10.38 21.99 4.64
CA GLY A 66 10.47 23.16 5.53
C GLY A 66 9.64 23.04 6.80
N ASP A 67 8.80 22.01 6.95
CA ASP A 67 8.16 21.73 8.23
C ASP A 67 9.19 21.21 9.23
N ASP A 68 9.20 21.79 10.43
CA ASP A 68 10.04 21.31 11.52
C ASP A 68 9.67 19.87 11.91
N SER A 69 8.39 19.50 11.79
CA SER A 69 7.82 18.27 12.32
C SER A 69 6.74 17.66 11.44
N TRP A 70 6.65 16.33 11.43
CA TRP A 70 5.51 15.61 10.86
C TRP A 70 4.22 15.99 11.57
N LYS A 71 3.15 16.14 10.80
CA LYS A 71 1.80 16.43 11.27
C LYS A 71 0.96 15.18 11.15
N ILE A 72 0.59 14.61 12.30
CA ILE A 72 -0.36 13.49 12.37
C ILE A 72 -1.76 14.05 12.07
N ILE A 73 -2.48 13.41 11.17
CA ILE A 73 -3.86 13.81 10.85
C ILE A 73 -4.81 13.06 11.76
N GLU A 74 -5.60 13.80 12.53
CA GLU A 74 -6.58 13.24 13.43
C GLU A 74 -7.77 12.65 12.66
N ILE A 75 -7.86 11.32 12.65
CA ILE A 75 -8.94 10.56 12.00
C ILE A 75 -10.05 10.15 12.99
N GLY A 76 -9.93 10.53 14.27
CA GLY A 76 -10.81 10.08 15.35
C GLY A 76 -10.54 8.64 15.80
N GLU A 77 -11.04 8.25 16.99
CA GLU A 77 -10.63 7.01 17.66
C GLU A 77 -11.26 5.72 17.12
N LYS A 78 -12.25 5.82 16.25
CA LYS A 78 -12.98 4.63 15.80
C LYS A 78 -12.19 3.90 14.72
N LYS A 79 -12.08 2.57 14.84
CA LYS A 79 -11.43 1.70 13.82
C LYS A 79 -12.01 1.89 12.41
N GLU A 80 -13.28 2.25 12.29
CA GLU A 80 -13.92 2.54 10.99
C GLU A 80 -13.34 3.77 10.27
N ASN A 81 -12.51 4.56 10.96
CA ASN A 81 -11.84 5.72 10.38
C ASN A 81 -10.44 5.43 9.83
N GLN A 82 -9.89 4.23 10.08
CA GLN A 82 -8.56 3.83 9.62
C GLN A 82 -8.51 3.62 8.10
N PHE A 83 -7.40 4.02 7.49
CA PHE A 83 -7.18 3.88 6.05
C PHE A 83 -6.47 2.58 5.68
N ASP A 84 -6.89 1.99 4.57
CA ASP A 84 -6.28 0.79 3.99
C ASP A 84 -5.14 1.17 3.04
N ASP A 85 -5.28 2.27 2.29
CA ASP A 85 -4.27 2.71 1.32
C ASP A 85 -4.27 4.23 1.10
N VAL A 86 -3.15 4.74 0.59
CA VAL A 86 -2.90 6.14 0.21
C VAL A 86 -2.30 6.25 -1.19
N ILE A 87 -2.57 7.34 -1.89
CA ILE A 87 -2.00 7.64 -3.21
C ILE A 87 -1.81 9.14 -3.42
N CYS A 88 -0.78 9.52 -4.19
CA CYS A 88 -0.69 10.84 -4.82
C CYS A 88 -1.27 10.74 -6.23
N TYR A 89 -2.41 11.40 -6.48
CA TYR A 89 -3.10 11.36 -7.77
C TYR A 89 -3.37 12.78 -8.25
N HIS A 90 -2.91 13.10 -9.47
CA HIS A 90 -3.04 14.44 -10.06
C HIS A 90 -2.62 15.57 -9.09
N GLY A 91 -1.47 15.40 -8.42
CA GLY A 91 -0.91 16.41 -7.51
C GLY A 91 -1.63 16.59 -6.18
N ASN A 92 -2.56 15.68 -5.82
CA ASN A 92 -3.27 15.70 -4.55
C ASN A 92 -3.11 14.36 -3.84
N PHE A 93 -3.11 14.40 -2.51
CA PHE A 93 -3.10 13.20 -1.70
C PHE A 93 -4.51 12.70 -1.42
N PHE A 94 -4.67 11.38 -1.52
CA PHE A 94 -5.91 10.69 -1.21
C PHE A 94 -5.64 9.51 -0.28
N ALA A 95 -6.63 9.21 0.56
CA ALA A 95 -6.65 8.03 1.40
C ALA A 95 -8.01 7.32 1.25
N VAL A 96 -8.00 5.99 1.29
CA VAL A 96 -9.21 5.17 1.21
C VAL A 96 -9.32 4.24 2.41
N ASP A 97 -10.51 4.15 3.00
CA ASP A 97 -10.76 3.19 4.09
C ASP A 97 -11.26 1.84 3.58
N ARG A 98 -11.37 0.87 4.50
CA ARG A 98 -11.82 -0.50 4.19
C ARG A 98 -13.25 -0.59 3.66
N ARG A 99 -14.05 0.48 3.78
CA ARG A 99 -15.41 0.59 3.24
C ARG A 99 -15.44 1.34 1.91
N GLY A 100 -14.27 1.72 1.38
CA GLY A 100 -14.11 2.47 0.14
C GLY A 100 -14.47 3.95 0.26
N ARG A 101 -14.54 4.52 1.46
CA ARG A 101 -14.63 5.97 1.61
C ARG A 101 -13.32 6.58 1.11
N LEU A 102 -13.41 7.50 0.16
CA LEU A 102 -12.25 8.20 -0.38
C LEU A 102 -12.25 9.61 0.19
N VAL A 103 -11.13 10.00 0.79
CA VAL A 103 -10.90 11.39 1.24
C VAL A 103 -9.72 11.99 0.48
N MET A 104 -9.81 13.27 0.17
CA MET A 104 -8.69 14.09 -0.25
C MET A 104 -8.10 14.78 0.98
N ILE A 105 -6.78 14.87 1.04
CA ILE A 105 -6.08 15.46 2.18
C ILE A 105 -5.55 16.83 1.79
N ASN A 106 -5.96 17.87 2.51
CA ASN A 106 -5.42 19.21 2.33
C ASN A 106 -4.04 19.31 3.01
N THR A 107 -2.98 19.53 2.23
CA THR A 107 -1.60 19.58 2.75
C THR A 107 -1.27 20.82 3.58
N THR A 108 -2.15 21.83 3.57
CA THR A 108 -1.97 23.10 4.30
C THR A 108 -2.79 23.13 5.59
N THR A 109 -4.07 22.75 5.52
CA THR A 109 -4.96 22.75 6.70
C THR A 109 -4.96 21.42 7.45
N TYR A 110 -4.44 20.35 6.83
CA TYR A 110 -4.47 18.98 7.32
C TYR A 110 -5.90 18.41 7.48
N GLU A 111 -6.88 19.07 6.87
CA GLU A 111 -8.27 18.63 6.87
C GLU A 111 -8.51 17.55 5.80
N LEU A 112 -9.49 16.70 6.09
CA LEU A 112 -9.95 15.63 5.21
C LEU A 112 -11.23 16.05 4.49
N GLU A 113 -11.18 16.16 3.17
CA GLU A 113 -12.37 16.38 2.35
C GLU A 113 -12.92 15.05 1.85
N GLU A 114 -14.16 14.72 2.19
CA GLU A 114 -14.82 13.52 1.68
C GLU A 114 -15.14 13.65 0.18
N VAL A 115 -14.55 12.75 -0.63
CA VAL A 115 -14.74 12.67 -2.07
C VAL A 115 -15.77 11.59 -2.42
N VAL A 116 -15.70 10.44 -1.76
CA VAL A 116 -16.64 9.32 -1.91
C VAL A 116 -17.03 8.81 -0.53
N LYS A 117 -18.32 8.59 -0.31
CA LYS A 117 -18.85 8.01 0.93
C LYS A 117 -18.53 6.52 1.05
N SER A 118 -18.45 6.03 2.29
CA SER A 118 -18.34 4.59 2.56
C SER A 118 -19.47 3.81 1.87
N MET A 119 -19.13 2.66 1.29
CA MET A 119 -20.12 1.72 0.79
C MET A 119 -20.87 1.06 1.97
N GLU A 120 -22.19 0.88 1.81
CA GLU A 120 -23.05 0.29 2.84
C GLU A 120 -22.88 -1.24 2.94
N ASP A 121 -22.46 -1.89 1.86
CA ASP A 121 -22.38 -3.35 1.70
C ASP A 121 -21.13 -3.99 2.33
N TYR A 122 -20.97 -3.83 3.64
CA TYR A 122 -19.95 -4.55 4.40
C TYR A 122 -20.45 -5.97 4.75
N HIS A 123 -20.19 -6.95 3.87
CA HIS A 123 -20.62 -8.35 4.05
C HIS A 123 -19.80 -9.16 5.08
N GLY A 124 -18.99 -8.51 5.92
CA GLY A 124 -18.20 -9.22 6.94
C GLY A 124 -16.96 -9.96 6.40
N LEU A 125 -16.75 -9.99 5.08
CA LEU A 125 -15.55 -10.55 4.48
C LEU A 125 -14.33 -9.67 4.77
N LEU A 126 -13.18 -10.32 5.02
CA LEU A 126 -11.90 -9.64 5.11
C LEU A 126 -11.51 -9.14 3.71
N LYS A 127 -11.06 -7.89 3.66
CA LYS A 127 -10.73 -7.18 2.42
C LYS A 127 -9.49 -6.32 2.63
N TYR A 128 -8.73 -6.14 1.56
CA TYR A 128 -7.71 -5.11 1.44
C TYR A 128 -8.05 -4.21 0.26
N ILE A 129 -8.07 -2.91 0.52
CA ILE A 129 -8.29 -1.91 -0.52
C ILE A 129 -6.95 -1.35 -1.00
N TYR A 130 -6.78 -1.22 -2.32
CA TYR A 130 -5.63 -0.59 -2.95
C TYR A 130 -6.09 0.50 -3.92
N LEU A 131 -5.39 1.62 -3.96
CA LEU A 131 -5.57 2.69 -4.92
C LEU A 131 -4.51 2.59 -6.01
N VAL A 132 -4.94 2.65 -7.27
CA VAL A 132 -4.02 2.56 -8.42
C VAL A 132 -4.39 3.62 -9.44
N GLU A 133 -3.41 4.41 -9.86
CA GLU A 133 -3.56 5.27 -11.03
C GLU A 133 -3.32 4.46 -12.31
N SER A 134 -4.23 4.58 -13.29
CA SER A 134 -4.08 3.99 -14.62
C SER A 134 -4.75 4.87 -15.66
N ASN A 135 -4.05 5.21 -16.75
CA ASN A 135 -4.56 6.06 -17.83
C ASN A 135 -5.26 7.35 -17.32
N TYR A 136 -4.62 8.08 -16.40
CA TYR A 136 -5.14 9.33 -15.81
C TYR A 136 -6.50 9.17 -15.10
N LYS A 137 -6.77 7.96 -14.61
CA LYS A 137 -7.94 7.64 -13.80
C LYS A 137 -7.50 6.95 -12.52
N LEU A 138 -8.22 7.23 -11.45
CA LEU A 138 -8.04 6.55 -10.18
C LEU A 138 -8.93 5.31 -10.12
N TYR A 139 -8.31 4.17 -9.82
CA TYR A 139 -8.97 2.90 -9.59
C TYR A 139 -8.83 2.49 -8.14
N MET A 140 -9.84 1.79 -7.64
CA MET A 140 -9.83 1.09 -6.37
C MET A 140 -9.93 -0.42 -6.64
N VAL A 141 -9.00 -1.18 -6.06
CA VAL A 141 -8.97 -2.65 -6.12
C VAL A 141 -9.34 -3.17 -4.73
N ASP A 142 -10.48 -3.85 -4.65
CA ASP A 142 -10.97 -4.55 -3.45
C ASP A 142 -10.59 -6.03 -3.56
N LYS A 143 -9.55 -6.42 -2.82
CA LYS A 143 -9.06 -7.80 -2.73
C LYS A 143 -9.78 -8.52 -1.60
N ILE A 144 -10.62 -9.49 -1.96
CA ILE A 144 -11.40 -10.28 -1.02
C ILE A 144 -10.55 -11.48 -0.58
N VAL A 145 -10.23 -11.56 0.70
CA VAL A 145 -9.43 -12.66 1.25
C VAL A 145 -10.31 -13.63 2.03
N ASN A 146 -9.86 -14.89 2.12
CA ASN A 146 -10.52 -15.89 2.96
C ASN A 146 -10.50 -15.39 4.42
N PRO A 147 -11.55 -15.64 5.23
CA PRO A 147 -11.54 -15.30 6.64
C PRO A 147 -10.34 -15.94 7.36
N MET A 148 -9.94 -15.29 8.45
CA MET A 148 -8.82 -15.68 9.31
C MET A 148 -8.85 -17.18 9.63
N PRO A 149 -7.69 -17.87 9.68
CA PRO A 149 -7.64 -19.21 10.24
C PRO A 149 -8.26 -19.22 11.64
N VAL A 150 -8.93 -20.32 12.00
CA VAL A 150 -9.43 -20.48 13.37
C VAL A 150 -8.21 -20.64 14.26
N ASN A 151 -7.89 -19.61 15.04
CA ASN A 151 -6.92 -19.74 16.12
C ASN A 151 -7.57 -20.64 17.17
N TYR A 152 -6.95 -21.76 17.48
CA TYR A 152 -7.33 -22.58 18.62
C TYR A 152 -6.16 -22.70 19.57
N TYR A 153 -6.48 -22.75 20.86
CA TYR A 153 -5.49 -23.04 21.87
C TYR A 153 -5.32 -24.56 21.92
N ASP A 154 -4.13 -25.04 21.63
CA ASP A 154 -3.80 -26.44 21.79
C ASP A 154 -3.53 -26.70 23.27
N GLU A 155 -4.43 -27.42 23.93
CA GLU A 155 -4.31 -27.71 25.37
C GLU A 155 -3.13 -28.65 25.68
N GLU A 156 -2.69 -29.46 24.72
CA GLU A 156 -1.60 -30.43 24.89
C GLU A 156 -0.24 -29.71 24.79
N GLU A 157 -0.06 -28.88 23.78
CA GLU A 157 1.17 -28.10 23.57
C GLU A 157 1.20 -26.79 24.38
N LYS A 158 0.06 -26.38 24.96
CA LYS A 158 -0.13 -25.12 25.71
C LYS A 158 0.26 -23.87 24.90
N GLU A 159 0.00 -23.91 23.61
CA GLU A 159 0.30 -22.81 22.69
C GLU A 159 -0.91 -22.51 21.80
N TRP A 160 -0.98 -21.28 21.30
CA TRP A 160 -1.93 -20.93 20.25
C TRP A 160 -1.44 -21.53 18.94
N VAL A 161 -2.22 -22.48 18.41
CA VAL A 161 -1.93 -23.07 17.11
C VAL A 161 -2.67 -22.28 16.03
N PHE A 162 -1.87 -21.78 15.10
CA PHE A 162 -2.36 -21.13 13.89
C PHE A 162 -2.54 -22.18 12.80
N ASP A 163 -3.77 -22.46 12.42
CA ASP A 163 -4.04 -23.34 11.28
C ASP A 163 -3.66 -22.65 9.97
N LYS A 164 -2.37 -22.74 9.61
CA LYS A 164 -1.84 -22.23 8.34
C LYS A 164 -2.49 -22.92 7.12
N THR A 165 -3.20 -24.05 7.29
CA THR A 165 -3.86 -24.76 6.19
C THR A 165 -5.20 -24.13 5.78
N SER A 166 -5.82 -23.36 6.68
CA SER A 166 -7.04 -22.58 6.41
C SER A 166 -6.76 -21.29 5.59
N VAL A 167 -5.50 -20.92 5.42
CA VAL A 167 -5.12 -19.71 4.69
C VAL A 167 -5.11 -19.98 3.20
N GLY A 168 -6.20 -19.57 2.55
CA GLY A 168 -6.44 -19.79 1.12
C GLY A 168 -6.08 -18.59 0.25
N LYS A 169 -5.81 -18.88 -1.03
CA LYS A 169 -5.81 -17.93 -2.15
C LYS A 169 -6.98 -16.94 -2.05
N PRO A 170 -6.80 -15.66 -2.44
CA PRO A 170 -7.90 -14.69 -2.42
C PRO A 170 -9.15 -15.24 -3.09
N LEU A 171 -10.31 -14.95 -2.48
CA LEU A 171 -11.64 -15.33 -2.98
C LEU A 171 -11.97 -14.61 -4.29
N GLY A 172 -11.36 -13.46 -4.53
CA GLY A 172 -11.49 -12.72 -5.77
C GLY A 172 -11.16 -11.25 -5.59
N PHE A 173 -11.38 -10.47 -6.65
CA PHE A 173 -11.13 -9.05 -6.67
C PHE A 173 -12.33 -8.32 -7.28
N ASN A 174 -12.60 -7.13 -6.78
CA ASN A 174 -13.46 -6.17 -7.46
C ASN A 174 -12.63 -4.95 -7.83
N VAL A 175 -12.78 -4.45 -9.06
CA VAL A 175 -12.10 -3.24 -9.51
C VAL A 175 -13.15 -2.18 -9.79
N TYR A 176 -12.90 -0.97 -9.29
CA TYR A 176 -13.77 0.18 -9.45
C TYR A 176 -12.98 1.36 -10.01
N ALA A 177 -13.62 2.17 -10.85
CA ALA A 177 -13.08 3.45 -11.29
C ALA A 177 -13.79 4.59 -10.55
N LEU A 178 -13.04 5.65 -10.20
CA LEU A 178 -13.61 6.84 -9.57
C LEU A 178 -14.45 7.62 -10.58
N ASN A 179 -15.74 7.81 -10.28
CA ASN A 179 -16.56 8.82 -10.96
C ASN A 179 -16.57 10.11 -10.13
N VAL A 180 -15.68 11.04 -10.50
CA VAL A 180 -15.53 12.34 -9.81
C VAL A 180 -16.83 13.14 -9.81
N LYS A 181 -17.62 13.09 -10.90
CA LYS A 181 -18.86 13.87 -11.02
C LYS A 181 -19.95 13.34 -10.09
N GLN A 182 -20.06 12.02 -9.97
CA GLN A 182 -21.05 11.37 -9.13
C GLN A 182 -20.57 11.10 -7.71
N LYS A 183 -19.28 11.37 -7.41
CA LYS A 183 -18.67 11.13 -6.10
C LYS A 183 -18.86 9.67 -5.63
N CYS A 184 -18.65 8.73 -6.54
CA CYS A 184 -18.86 7.30 -6.30
C CYS A 184 -17.84 6.41 -7.03
N TRP A 185 -17.81 5.14 -6.64
CA TRP A 185 -17.05 4.08 -7.28
C TRP A 185 -17.91 3.32 -8.29
N GLU A 186 -17.47 3.24 -9.53
CA GLU A 186 -18.15 2.47 -10.58
C GLU A 186 -17.41 1.16 -10.85
N ARG A 187 -18.07 0.02 -10.67
CA ARG A 187 -17.45 -1.29 -10.92
C ARG A 187 -17.09 -1.42 -12.40
N VAL A 188 -15.83 -1.74 -12.68
CA VAL A 188 -15.36 -2.00 -14.04
C VAL A 188 -15.21 -3.50 -14.29
N LYS A 189 -15.54 -3.93 -15.50
CA LYS A 189 -15.34 -5.31 -15.97
C LYS A 189 -14.12 -5.46 -16.87
N SER A 190 -13.56 -4.34 -17.32
CA SER A 190 -12.40 -4.34 -18.21
C SER A 190 -11.48 -3.15 -17.95
N LEU A 191 -10.19 -3.44 -17.85
CA LEU A 191 -9.09 -2.47 -17.88
C LEU A 191 -8.51 -2.31 -19.31
N GLY A 192 -9.13 -2.96 -20.30
CA GLY A 192 -8.59 -3.04 -21.66
C GLY A 192 -7.25 -3.77 -21.66
N ASN A 193 -6.25 -3.15 -22.30
CA ASN A 193 -4.90 -3.72 -22.39
C ASN A 193 -4.03 -3.46 -21.14
N ASN A 194 -4.56 -2.76 -20.14
CA ASN A 194 -3.79 -2.44 -18.94
C ASN A 194 -3.85 -3.57 -17.92
N VAL A 195 -2.79 -3.61 -17.14
CA VAL A 195 -2.58 -4.48 -16.00
C VAL A 195 -2.38 -3.59 -14.78
N LEU A 196 -2.92 -4.01 -13.63
CA LEU A 196 -2.67 -3.35 -12.33
C LEU A 196 -1.76 -4.24 -11.50
N PHE A 197 -0.80 -3.63 -10.80
CA PHE A 197 0.03 -4.25 -9.79
C PHE A 197 -0.38 -3.68 -8.44
N VAL A 198 -0.71 -4.55 -7.50
CA VAL A 198 -1.10 -4.18 -6.14
C VAL A 198 -0.32 -4.98 -5.11
N SER A 199 0.47 -4.27 -4.30
CA SER A 199 1.07 -4.80 -3.08
C SER A 199 0.81 -3.81 -1.94
N ARG A 200 1.24 -4.17 -0.73
CA ARG A 200 1.16 -3.30 0.44
C ARG A 200 1.96 -2.02 0.24
N ASP A 201 3.12 -2.13 -0.40
CA ASP A 201 4.11 -1.06 -0.48
C ASP A 201 4.01 -0.25 -1.78
N ALA A 202 3.53 -0.88 -2.86
CA ALA A 202 3.52 -0.27 -4.17
C ALA A 202 2.29 -0.66 -5.01
N THR A 203 1.80 0.33 -5.75
CA THR A 203 0.64 0.20 -6.63
C THR A 203 0.91 0.93 -7.92
N PHE A 204 0.81 0.25 -9.06
CA PHE A 204 1.04 0.87 -10.36
C PHE A 204 0.30 0.15 -11.49
N SER A 205 0.28 0.78 -12.67
CA SER A 205 -0.36 0.20 -13.85
C SER A 205 0.56 0.28 -15.07
N VAL A 206 0.45 -0.71 -15.93
CA VAL A 206 1.24 -0.84 -17.15
C VAL A 206 0.40 -1.42 -18.28
N CYS A 207 0.69 -0.99 -19.50
CA CYS A 207 0.12 -1.60 -20.70
C CYS A 207 0.78 -2.97 -20.94
N ALA A 208 -0.01 -4.03 -21.07
CA ALA A 208 0.47 -5.39 -21.26
C ALA A 208 1.42 -5.51 -22.46
N GLU A 209 1.05 -4.91 -23.60
CA GLU A 209 1.88 -4.91 -24.82
C GLU A 209 3.25 -4.24 -24.61
N SER A 210 3.35 -3.25 -23.72
CA SER A 210 4.62 -2.57 -23.43
C SER A 210 5.60 -3.49 -22.71
N LEU A 211 5.09 -4.51 -22.02
CA LEU A 211 5.88 -5.57 -21.39
C LEU A 211 6.07 -6.79 -22.31
N GLY A 212 5.58 -6.71 -23.55
CA GLY A 212 5.57 -7.85 -24.47
C GLY A 212 4.55 -8.92 -24.10
N TRP A 213 3.53 -8.58 -23.32
CA TRP A 213 2.50 -9.52 -22.86
C TRP A 213 1.29 -9.48 -23.77
N SER A 214 0.68 -10.65 -23.95
CA SER A 214 -0.45 -10.83 -24.85
C SER A 214 -1.81 -10.64 -24.20
N LYS A 215 -1.89 -10.56 -22.86
CA LYS A 215 -3.16 -10.43 -22.12
C LYS A 215 -3.07 -9.32 -21.07
N GLY A 216 -3.86 -8.27 -21.27
CA GLY A 216 -4.18 -7.27 -20.25
C GLY A 216 -5.37 -7.69 -19.39
N ASN A 217 -6.09 -6.71 -18.85
CA ASN A 217 -7.30 -6.92 -18.06
C ASN A 217 -7.11 -7.82 -16.83
N CYS A 218 -6.00 -7.63 -16.13
CA CYS A 218 -5.63 -8.43 -14.97
C CYS A 218 -5.04 -7.58 -13.84
N VAL A 219 -5.08 -8.16 -12.64
CA VAL A 219 -4.52 -7.60 -11.41
C VAL A 219 -3.46 -8.58 -10.91
N PHE A 220 -2.21 -8.16 -10.92
CA PHE A 220 -1.13 -8.85 -10.23
C PHE A 220 -1.13 -8.38 -8.79
N PHE A 221 -0.99 -9.34 -7.87
CA PHE A 221 -1.07 -9.04 -6.45
C PHE A 221 -0.04 -9.82 -5.66
N GLU A 222 0.35 -9.23 -4.54
CA GLU A 222 1.08 -9.89 -3.45
C GLU A 222 0.18 -10.08 -2.22
N GLY A 223 0.54 -11.00 -1.34
CA GLY A 223 -0.25 -11.39 -0.18
C GLY A 223 -1.33 -12.42 -0.52
N LEU A 224 -1.07 -13.71 -0.38
CA LEU A 224 -2.11 -14.75 -0.43
C LEU A 224 -2.94 -14.75 0.85
N THR A 225 -2.38 -14.25 1.96
CA THR A 225 -2.90 -14.38 3.31
C THR A 225 -3.47 -13.06 3.84
N GLY A 226 -4.51 -13.14 4.68
CA GLY A 226 -5.04 -11.99 5.43
C GLY A 226 -4.25 -11.66 6.70
N TYR A 227 -3.02 -12.16 6.79
CA TYR A 227 -2.14 -12.05 7.95
C TYR A 227 -0.78 -11.53 7.47
N ASP A 228 -0.41 -10.37 7.99
CA ASP A 228 0.73 -9.53 7.61
C ASP A 228 1.89 -9.68 8.63
N ASP A 229 2.09 -10.85 9.24
CA ASP A 229 3.33 -11.09 9.98
C ASP A 229 4.43 -11.43 8.97
N GLU A 230 5.27 -10.45 8.69
CA GLU A 230 6.40 -10.44 7.74
C GLU A 230 7.43 -11.57 7.97
N ALA A 231 7.34 -12.31 9.07
CA ALA A 231 8.37 -13.25 9.50
C ALA A 231 8.50 -14.52 8.64
N ASP A 232 7.51 -14.88 7.81
CA ASP A 232 7.44 -16.27 7.31
C ASP A 232 7.16 -16.48 5.81
N MET A 233 7.20 -15.44 4.96
CA MET A 233 6.87 -15.62 3.54
C MET A 233 7.95 -15.09 2.59
N ARG A 234 8.76 -16.02 2.08
CA ARG A 234 9.76 -15.76 1.03
C ARG A 234 9.10 -15.07 -0.18
N PHE A 235 9.71 -13.96 -0.62
CA PHE A 235 9.38 -13.25 -1.86
C PHE A 235 9.15 -14.25 -3.03
N GLY A 236 7.99 -14.15 -3.69
CA GLY A 236 7.63 -14.96 -4.86
C GLY A 236 6.69 -16.14 -4.64
N LEU A 237 6.54 -16.67 -3.41
CA LEU A 237 5.54 -17.71 -3.11
C LEU A 237 4.16 -17.14 -2.74
N ASN A 238 4.10 -15.83 -2.51
CA ASN A 238 2.94 -15.12 -1.97
C ASN A 238 2.28 -14.17 -2.99
N ALA A 239 2.31 -14.52 -4.28
CA ALA A 239 1.84 -13.67 -5.35
C ALA A 239 1.02 -14.44 -6.38
N GLY A 240 0.22 -13.70 -7.13
CA GLY A 240 -0.62 -14.27 -8.18
C GLY A 240 -1.16 -13.23 -9.13
N VAL A 241 -2.00 -13.69 -10.04
CA VAL A 241 -2.72 -12.86 -10.97
C VAL A 241 -4.21 -13.17 -10.90
N TYR A 242 -5.04 -12.14 -10.97
CA TYR A 242 -6.48 -12.24 -11.13
C TYR A 242 -6.87 -11.71 -12.50
N THR A 243 -7.70 -12.45 -13.23
CA THR A 243 -8.23 -12.02 -14.53
C THR A 243 -9.65 -11.50 -14.36
N LEU A 244 -9.91 -10.27 -14.82
CA LEU A 244 -11.24 -9.66 -14.68
C LEU A 244 -12.29 -10.28 -15.60
N GLU A 245 -11.84 -10.90 -16.70
CA GLU A 245 -12.69 -11.56 -17.70
C GLU A 245 -13.31 -12.85 -17.15
N ASP A 246 -12.47 -13.73 -16.62
CA ASP A 246 -12.86 -15.06 -16.16
C ASP A 246 -13.20 -15.08 -14.66
N GLY A 247 -12.73 -14.08 -13.91
CA GLY A 247 -12.83 -14.06 -12.45
C GLY A 247 -11.88 -15.05 -11.77
N ASP A 248 -10.92 -15.59 -12.51
CA ASP A 248 -9.98 -16.59 -12.03
C ASP A 248 -8.76 -15.93 -11.39
N VAL A 249 -8.41 -16.45 -10.21
CA VAL A 249 -7.12 -16.18 -9.57
C VAL A 249 -6.16 -17.32 -9.98
N GLU A 250 -4.90 -17.03 -10.25
CA GLU A 250 -3.82 -18.01 -10.49
C GLU A 250 -2.66 -17.64 -9.55
N THR A 251 -2.06 -18.58 -8.82
CA THR A 251 -0.94 -18.31 -7.89
C THR A 251 0.39 -18.76 -8.50
N PHE A 252 1.47 -18.04 -8.23
CA PHE A 252 2.78 -18.33 -8.83
C PHE A 252 3.51 -19.51 -8.17
N GLY A 253 3.08 -19.93 -6.99
CA GLY A 253 3.63 -21.10 -6.27
C GLY A 253 3.34 -22.46 -6.93
N SER A 254 2.48 -22.52 -7.95
CA SER A 254 2.33 -23.74 -8.76
C SER A 254 3.47 -23.82 -9.80
N VAL A 255 4.17 -24.95 -9.84
CA VAL A 255 5.30 -25.19 -10.77
C VAL A 255 4.89 -24.83 -12.22
N SER A 256 5.69 -23.95 -12.84
CA SER A 256 5.51 -23.36 -14.18
C SER A 256 4.21 -22.57 -14.40
N SER A 257 3.92 -21.57 -13.56
CA SER A 257 2.95 -20.55 -13.99
C SER A 257 3.54 -19.76 -15.15
N ARG A 258 2.77 -19.54 -16.23
CA ARG A 258 3.16 -18.71 -17.40
C ARG A 258 3.52 -17.26 -17.04
N TRP A 259 3.29 -16.86 -15.79
CA TRP A 259 3.43 -15.51 -15.27
C TRP A 259 4.67 -15.33 -14.37
N THR A 260 5.41 -16.40 -14.04
CA THR A 260 6.61 -16.26 -13.19
C THR A 260 7.72 -15.48 -13.89
N ASP A 261 7.95 -15.77 -15.17
CA ASP A 261 8.98 -15.10 -15.97
C ASP A 261 8.73 -13.60 -16.09
N VAL A 262 7.45 -13.23 -16.09
CA VAL A 262 6.93 -11.87 -16.14
C VAL A 262 7.30 -11.07 -14.89
N VAL A 263 7.07 -11.63 -13.70
CA VAL A 263 7.42 -10.98 -12.42
C VAL A 263 8.93 -10.90 -12.25
N HIS A 264 9.63 -11.96 -12.63
CA HIS A 264 11.10 -11.94 -12.69
C HIS A 264 11.63 -10.86 -13.64
N GLN A 265 10.94 -10.58 -14.74
CA GLN A 265 11.34 -9.53 -15.67
C GLN A 265 11.16 -8.11 -15.10
N ILE A 266 10.03 -7.83 -14.46
CA ILE A 266 9.79 -6.51 -13.83
C ILE A 266 10.79 -6.25 -12.71
N SER A 267 11.02 -7.25 -11.85
CA SER A 267 11.96 -7.15 -10.73
C SER A 267 13.42 -7.03 -11.20
N SER A 268 13.85 -7.83 -12.17
CA SER A 268 15.25 -7.82 -12.65
C SER A 268 15.65 -6.56 -13.42
N HIS A 269 14.69 -5.82 -13.98
CA HIS A 269 14.97 -4.65 -14.81
C HIS A 269 14.79 -3.31 -14.08
N GLN A 270 14.57 -3.29 -12.75
CA GLN A 270 14.28 -2.07 -11.98
C GLN A 270 13.24 -1.17 -12.67
N GLN A 271 12.20 -1.78 -13.24
CA GLN A 271 11.17 -1.01 -13.96
C GLN A 271 10.31 -0.19 -12.99
N VAL A 272 10.23 -0.61 -11.73
CA VAL A 272 9.78 0.24 -10.63
C VAL A 272 10.99 0.99 -10.10
N LEU A 273 10.95 2.32 -10.17
CA LEU A 273 11.96 3.15 -9.53
C LEU A 273 11.70 3.14 -8.02
N GLU A 274 12.49 2.35 -7.30
CA GLU A 274 12.61 2.46 -5.86
C GLU A 274 13.41 3.71 -5.53
N LEU A 275 12.73 4.72 -5.01
CA LEU A 275 13.33 5.97 -4.58
C LEU A 275 13.41 5.95 -3.05
N SER A 276 14.64 5.86 -2.53
CA SER A 276 14.85 6.01 -1.09
C SER A 276 14.78 7.49 -0.72
N LEU A 277 13.73 7.90 0.02
CA LEU A 277 13.75 9.17 0.72
C LEU A 277 14.42 8.96 2.08
N LYS A 278 15.61 9.54 2.23
CA LYS A 278 16.26 9.67 3.54
C LYS A 278 15.66 10.88 4.23
N ILE A 279 14.78 10.64 5.18
CA ILE A 279 14.17 11.70 5.99
C ILE A 279 14.64 11.49 7.43
N ARG A 280 15.37 12.48 7.95
CA ARG A 280 15.89 12.44 9.31
C ARG A 280 14.74 12.63 10.29
N VAL A 281 14.56 11.70 11.22
CA VAL A 281 13.58 11.83 12.30
C VAL A 281 14.34 11.96 13.60
N THR A 282 14.30 13.14 14.23
CA THR A 282 14.81 13.29 15.61
C THR A 282 13.64 13.18 16.60
N CYS A 283 13.80 12.33 17.62
CA CYS A 283 12.83 12.14 18.70
C CYS A 283 13.35 12.83 19.96
N SER A 284 12.59 13.77 20.53
CA SER A 284 12.92 14.34 21.85
C SER A 284 12.12 13.61 22.93
N SER A 285 12.82 12.94 23.86
CA SER A 285 12.24 12.29 25.03
C SER A 285 11.68 13.33 26.00
N GLY A 286 10.38 13.63 25.89
CA GLY A 286 9.76 14.65 26.74
C GLY A 286 8.28 14.50 27.03
N HIS A 287 7.46 14.03 26.09
CA HIS A 287 6.01 13.89 26.30
C HIS A 287 5.44 12.68 25.56
N ARG A 288 4.29 12.16 26.02
CA ARG A 288 3.59 10.94 25.55
C ARG A 288 3.09 10.99 24.09
N SER A 289 3.65 11.85 23.27
CA SER A 289 3.46 11.91 21.82
C SER A 289 4.80 12.33 21.22
N PRO A 290 5.41 11.52 20.34
CA PRO A 290 6.69 11.87 19.76
C PRO A 290 6.50 13.04 18.79
N TYR A 291 7.18 14.14 19.08
CA TYR A 291 7.39 15.22 18.12
C TYR A 291 8.53 14.80 17.21
N PHE A 292 8.25 14.73 15.91
CA PHE A 292 9.29 14.52 14.90
C PHE A 292 10.00 15.86 14.69
N ASN A 293 11.33 15.96 14.73
CA ASN A 293 12.02 17.18 14.32
C ASN A 293 13.01 16.93 13.17
N LEU A 294 13.06 17.83 12.20
CA LEU A 294 13.92 17.75 11.01
C LEU A 294 15.04 18.79 11.01
N SER A 295 16.22 18.35 10.58
CA SER A 295 17.32 19.23 10.16
C SER A 295 18.01 18.61 8.93
N GLU A 296 18.18 19.44 7.90
CA GLU A 296 18.85 19.14 6.63
C GLU A 296 20.31 18.75 6.81
N TRP A 297 20.84 17.89 5.92
CA TRP A 297 22.20 18.03 5.36
C TRP A 297 22.19 17.66 3.89
N GLY A 298 22.76 18.54 3.06
CA GLY A 298 22.64 18.52 1.61
C GLY A 298 23.72 17.77 0.82
N SER A 299 23.49 17.85 -0.50
CA SER A 299 24.27 17.44 -1.69
C SER A 299 24.70 15.98 -1.81
#